data_AF-A0A7R9E2G4-F1
#
_entry.id   AF-A0A7R9E2G4-F1
#
_cell.length_a   1.000
_cell.length_b   1.000
_cell.length_c   1.000
_cell.angle_alpha   90.00
_cell.angle_beta   90.00
_cell.angle_gamma   90.00
#
_symmetry.space_group_name_H-M   'P 1'
#
loop_
_entity.id
_entity.type
_entity.pdbx_description
1 polymer ?
#
loop_
_entity_poly.entity_id
_entity_poly.type
_entity_poly.pdbx_seq_one_letter_code
_entity_poly.pdbx_strand_id
1 'polypeptide(L)' 'MSQLTVGSPEEKKMKIGFFGGLFASHPVGRELLLRFARHLVIGYTKKDRDIMQILKTFVIHIVPDFQK' A
#
# COMPACT_ATOMS: atom_id res chain seq x y z
N MET A 1 15.71 4.13 20.89
CA MET A 1 14.50 3.61 20.21
C MET A 1 14.43 4.27 18.85
N SER A 2 14.67 3.55 17.76
CA SER A 2 14.66 4.10 16.40
C SER A 2 13.26 4.58 16.02
N GLN A 3 13.12 5.85 15.63
CA GLN A 3 11.87 6.38 15.12
C GLN A 3 11.57 5.79 13.73
N LEU A 4 10.60 4.87 13.67
CA LEU A 4 10.12 4.37 12.38
C LEU A 4 9.43 5.52 11.63
N THR A 5 10.06 5.99 10.55
CA THR A 5 9.54 7.06 9.69
C THR A 5 8.79 6.43 8.50
N VAL A 6 7.74 7.10 8.03
CA VAL A 6 6.92 6.58 6.92
C VAL A 6 7.79 6.48 5.65
N GLY A 7 7.72 5.35 4.94
CA GLY A 7 8.50 5.16 3.69
C GLY A 7 10.00 4.86 3.88
N SER A 8 10.52 4.82 5.10
CA SER A 8 11.91 4.40 5.33
C SER A 8 12.10 2.91 4.99
N PRO A 9 13.19 2.53 4.29
CA PRO A 9 13.57 1.14 4.09
C PRO A 9 14.10 0.59 5.42
N GLU A 10 13.19 0.30 6.33
CA GLU A 10 13.55 -0.41 7.55
C GLU A 10 13.50 -1.89 7.23
N GLU A 11 14.67 -2.52 7.15
CA GLU A 11 14.85 -3.97 6.94
C GLU A 11 14.02 -4.83 7.91
N LYS A 12 13.53 -4.23 9.01
CA LYS A 12 12.70 -4.87 10.04
C LYS A 12 11.20 -4.77 9.81
N LYS A 13 10.70 -3.94 8.88
CA LYS A 13 9.26 -3.83 8.63
C LYS A 13 8.76 -5.01 7.79
N MET A 14 7.60 -5.53 8.15
CA MET A 14 6.93 -6.56 7.36
C MET A 14 6.50 -5.98 6.01
N LYS A 15 6.79 -6.70 4.92
CA LYS A 15 6.48 -6.28 3.55
C LYS A 15 5.26 -7.02 3.05
N ILE A 16 4.29 -6.29 2.50
CA ILE A 16 3.05 -6.86 1.96
C ILE A 16 2.92 -6.40 0.50
N GLY A 17 2.73 -7.36 -0.41
CA GLY A 17 2.51 -7.10 -1.83
C GLY A 17 1.05 -7.33 -2.23
N PHE A 18 0.46 -6.34 -2.90
CA PHE A 18 -0.86 -6.41 -3.49
C PHE A 18 -0.75 -6.40 -5.02
N PHE A 19 -1.24 -7.46 -5.67
CA PHE A 19 -1.12 -7.67 -7.11
C PHE A 19 -2.51 -7.77 -7.74
N GLY A 20 -2.76 -6.91 -8.72
CA GLY A 20 -3.99 -6.85 -9.52
C GLY A 20 -3.71 -7.15 -10.99
N GLY A 21 -4.76 -7.23 -11.80
CA GLY A 21 -4.61 -7.50 -13.23
C GLY A 21 -4.08 -8.90 -13.55
N LEU A 22 -4.23 -9.88 -12.64
CA LEU A 22 -3.81 -11.27 -12.88
C LEU A 22 -4.56 -11.92 -14.06
N PHE A 23 -5.76 -11.44 -14.33
CA PHE A 23 -6.57 -11.81 -15.49
C PHE A 23 -7.00 -10.53 -16.19
N ALA A 24 -6.58 -10.35 -17.45
CA ALA A 24 -6.89 -9.14 -18.22
C ALA A 24 -8.40 -8.85 -18.37
N SER A 25 -9.24 -9.90 -18.30
CA SER A 25 -10.69 -9.80 -18.35
C SER A 25 -11.35 -9.27 -17.07
N HIS A 26 -10.59 -9.09 -15.98
CA HIS A 26 -11.13 -8.72 -14.66
C HIS A 26 -10.56 -7.37 -14.19
N PRO A 27 -11.07 -6.24 -14.72
CA PRO A 27 -10.57 -4.90 -14.40
C PRO A 27 -10.79 -4.50 -12.92
N VAL A 28 -11.68 -5.22 -12.22
CA VAL A 28 -12.04 -4.96 -10.81
C VAL A 28 -10.80 -4.96 -9.91
N GLY A 29 -9.87 -5.90 -10.10
CA GLY A 29 -8.66 -5.97 -9.29
C GLY A 29 -7.76 -4.73 -9.44
N ARG A 30 -7.63 -4.23 -10.68
CA ARG A 30 -6.84 -3.02 -10.98
C ARG A 30 -7.46 -1.79 -10.34
N GLU A 31 -8.77 -1.60 -10.49
CA GLU A 31 -9.46 -0.44 -9.91
C GLU A 31 -9.46 -0.47 -8.38
N LEU A 32 -9.67 -1.64 -7.78
CA LEU A 32 -9.64 -1.80 -6.33
C LEU A 32 -8.28 -1.41 -5.75
N LEU A 33 -7.18 -1.85 -6.36
CA LEU A 33 -5.84 -1.49 -5.91
C LEU A 33 -5.52 -0.01 -6.07
N LEU A 34 -6.00 0.63 -7.15
CA LEU A 34 -5.86 2.07 -7.32
C LEU A 34 -6.67 2.85 -6.28
N ARG A 35 -7.90 2.41 -5.96
CA ARG A 35 -8.73 2.99 -4.90
C ARG A 35 -8.10 2.80 -3.52
N PHE A 36 -7.53 1.63 -3.27
CA PHE A 36 -6.82 1.34 -2.03
C PHE A 36 -5.58 2.23 -1.87
N ALA A 37 -4.74 2.36 -2.91
CA ALA A 37 -3.59 3.26 -2.90
C ALA A 37 -4.02 4.71 -2.59
N ARG A 38 -5.09 5.19 -3.23
CA ARG A 38 -5.66 6.52 -2.97
C ARG A 38 -6.14 6.66 -1.53
N HIS A 39 -6.80 5.65 -0.99
CA HIS A 39 -7.29 5.66 0.40
C HIS A 39 -6.14 5.78 1.40
N LEU A 40 -5.05 5.03 1.21
CA LEU A 40 -3.85 5.13 2.05
C LEU A 40 -3.23 6.53 1.99
N VAL A 41 -3.12 7.14 0.80
CA VAL A 41 -2.57 8.49 0.64
C VAL A 41 -3.45 9.53 1.32
N ILE A 42 -4.77 9.50 1.09
CA ILE A 42 -5.70 10.45 1.72
C ILE A 42 -5.68 10.29 3.24
N GLY A 43 -5.69 9.06 3.74
CA GLY A 43 -5.60 8.78 5.17
C GLY A 43 -4.30 9.31 5.78
N TYR A 44 -3.17 9.13 5.10
CA TYR A 44 -1.89 9.69 5.52
C TYR A 44 -1.93 11.23 5.59
N THR A 45 -2.43 11.89 4.55
CA THR A 45 -2.58 13.36 4.52
C THR A 45 -3.47 13.88 5.65
N LYS A 46 -4.52 13.14 6.00
CA LYS A 46 -5.43 13.46 7.10
C LYS A 46 -4.90 13.07 8.48
N LYS A 47 -3.70 12.47 8.57
CA LYS A 47 -3.13 11.91 9.79
C LYS A 47 -4.09 10.93 10.48
N ASP A 48 -4.81 10.16 9.69
CA ASP A 48 -5.67 9.09 10.18
C ASP A 48 -4.84 8.11 11.02
N ARG A 49 -5.30 7.83 12.26
CA ARG A 49 -4.53 7.08 13.24
C ARG A 49 -4.19 5.67 12.74
N ASP A 50 -5.15 5.00 12.12
CA ASP A 50 -5.01 3.61 11.71
C ASP A 50 -4.10 3.52 10.48
N ILE A 51 -4.28 4.42 9.52
CA ILE A 51 -3.43 4.49 8.33
C ILE A 51 -1.99 4.83 8.71
N MET A 52 -1.78 5.77 9.64
CA MET A 52 -0.45 6.11 10.14
C MET A 52 0.23 4.92 10.83
N GLN A 53 -0.52 4.15 11.63
CA GLN A 53 -0.01 2.94 12.27
C GLN A 53 0.36 1.86 11.25
N ILE A 54 -0.49 1.64 10.24
CA ILE A 54 -0.24 0.71 9.14
C ILE A 54 1.05 1.10 8.42
N LEU A 55 1.18 2.34 7.96
CA LEU A 55 2.33 2.79 7.17
C LEU A 55 3.62 2.91 8.00
N LYS A 56 3.52 2.97 9.33
CA LYS A 56 4.67 2.91 10.24
C LYS A 56 5.16 1.47 10.46
N THR A 57 4.26 0.49 10.36
CA THR A 57 4.55 -0.92 10.69
C THR A 57 4.89 -1.74 9.45
N PHE A 58 4.25 -1.43 8.32
CA PHE A 58 4.34 -2.21 7.09
C PHE A 58 4.91 -1.40 5.94
N VAL A 59 5.61 -2.10 5.04
CA VAL A 59 5.91 -1.59 3.70
C VAL A 59 4.89 -2.21 2.74
N ILE A 60 4.11 -1.38 2.07
CA ILE A 60 3.04 -1.81 1.16
C ILE A 60 3.50 -1.60 -0.28
N HIS A 61 3.59 -2.69 -1.05
CA HIS A 61 3.84 -2.67 -2.49
C HIS A 61 2.52 -2.90 -3.23
N ILE A 62 2.20 -2.02 -4.18
CA ILE A 62 0.96 -2.10 -4.97
C ILE A 62 1.33 -2.21 -6.44
N VAL A 63 0.94 -3.31 -7.08
CA VAL A 63 1.10 -3.55 -8.51
C VAL A 63 -0.31 -3.73 -9.11
N PRO A 64 -0.93 -2.64 -9.61
CA PRO A 64 -2.32 -2.66 -10.06
C PRO A 64 -2.50 -3.43 -11.37
N ASP A 65 -1.44 -3.56 -12.17
CA ASP A 65 -1.43 -4.33 -13.40
C ASP A 65 -0.15 -5.16 -13.45
N PHE A 66 -0.31 -6.47 -13.27
CA PHE A 66 0.81 -7.41 -13.30
C PHE A 66 1.07 -7.97 -14.70
N GLN A 67 0.06 -7.97 -15.56
CA GLN A 67 0.20 -8.43 -16.94
C GLN A 67 0.42 -7.23 -17.86
N LYS A 68 1.39 -7.38 -18.77
CA LYS A 68 1.84 -6.31 -19.66
C LYS A 68 1.06 -6.33 -20.96
#